data_AF-A0A524GSW9-F1
#
_entry.id   AF-A0A524GSW9-F1
#
_cell.length_a   1.000
_cell.length_b   1.000
_cell.length_c   1.000
_cell.angle_alpha   90.00
_cell.angle_beta   90.00
_cell.angle_gamma   90.00
#
_symmetry.space_group_name_H-M   'P 1'
#
loop_
_entity.id
_entity.type
_entity.pdbx_description
1 polymer ?
#
loop_
_entity_poly.entity_id
_entity_poly.type
_entity_poly.pdbx_seq_one_letter_code
_entity_poly.pdbx_strand_id
1 'polypeptide(L)'
;WPDVSDATLSSSLEEWLGAHLAGITRLADLKRVDLEAALAGMLNWRQRRALDELAPTHLTVPSGSRIRLDYSGETPVLAVRIQEMFGGTDTPRVSGGSQPVLLHLLSPAGRPMQVTADLAGFWARGYPEVKKDLKGRYPKHSWPDDPLQAKPARRTKKSST
;
A
#
# COMPACT_ATOMS: atom_id res chain seq x y z
N TRP A 1 -14.32 -16.81 -3.51
CA TRP A 1 -14.56 -15.39 -3.79
C TRP A 1 -15.55 -15.31 -4.94
N PRO A 2 -16.44 -14.29 -5.01
CA PRO A 2 -17.21 -14.06 -6.22
C PRO A 2 -16.26 -13.81 -7.39
N ASP A 3 -16.64 -14.29 -8.58
CA ASP A 3 -15.93 -13.92 -9.80
C ASP A 3 -16.33 -12.49 -10.19
N VAL A 4 -15.34 -11.62 -10.28
CA VAL A 4 -15.49 -10.19 -10.59
C VAL A 4 -14.85 -9.83 -11.94
N SER A 5 -14.65 -10.83 -12.81
CA SER A 5 -14.22 -10.60 -14.18
C SER A 5 -15.27 -9.81 -14.97
N ASP A 6 -14.82 -9.05 -15.98
CA ASP A 6 -15.71 -8.24 -16.84
C ASP A 6 -16.84 -9.07 -17.46
N ALA A 7 -16.56 -10.31 -17.86
CA ALA A 7 -17.54 -11.22 -18.46
C ALA A 7 -18.65 -11.59 -17.47
N THR A 8 -18.28 -11.95 -16.24
CA THR A 8 -19.23 -12.31 -15.19
C THR A 8 -20.01 -11.09 -14.71
N LEU A 9 -19.35 -9.96 -14.47
CA LEU A 9 -20.03 -8.73 -14.03
C LEU A 9 -21.00 -8.20 -15.08
N SER A 10 -20.66 -8.30 -16.37
CA SER A 10 -21.53 -7.86 -17.47
C SER A 10 -22.73 -8.79 -17.69
N SER A 11 -22.58 -10.10 -17.46
CA SER A 11 -23.65 -11.08 -17.63
C SER A 11 -24.60 -11.21 -16.43
N SER A 12 -24.24 -10.61 -15.28
CA SER A 12 -25.02 -10.67 -14.03
C SER A 12 -25.38 -9.29 -13.45
N LEU A 13 -25.43 -8.25 -14.28
CA LEU A 13 -25.66 -6.85 -13.86
C LEU A 13 -26.92 -6.69 -12.98
N GLU A 14 -28.02 -7.34 -13.35
CA GLU A 14 -29.27 -7.28 -12.61
C GLU A 14 -29.12 -7.81 -11.17
N GLU A 15 -28.27 -8.81 -10.96
CA GLU A 15 -28.09 -9.49 -9.67
C GLU A 15 -27.28 -8.65 -8.69
N TRP A 16 -26.13 -8.12 -9.12
CA TRP A 16 -25.20 -7.43 -8.21
C TRP A 16 -25.38 -5.90 -8.21
N LEU A 17 -25.80 -5.31 -9.33
CA LEU A 17 -25.91 -3.85 -9.49
C LEU A 17 -27.36 -3.36 -9.45
N GLY A 18 -28.34 -4.21 -9.77
CA GLY A 18 -29.74 -3.80 -9.99
C GLY A 18 -30.34 -2.96 -8.86
N ALA A 19 -30.16 -3.38 -7.60
CA ALA A 19 -30.66 -2.65 -6.44
C ALA A 19 -30.01 -1.26 -6.25
N HIS A 20 -28.78 -1.08 -6.73
CA HIS A 20 -28.02 0.16 -6.65
C HIS A 20 -28.36 1.16 -7.77
N LEU A 21 -29.16 0.74 -8.77
CA LEU A 21 -29.63 1.59 -9.87
C LEU A 21 -30.98 2.25 -9.61
N ALA A 22 -31.54 2.11 -8.41
CA ALA A 22 -32.82 2.74 -8.06
C ALA A 22 -32.77 4.26 -8.26
N GLY A 23 -33.66 4.79 -9.12
CA GLY A 23 -33.75 6.22 -9.42
C GLY A 23 -32.73 6.73 -10.46
N ILE A 24 -31.88 5.86 -11.01
CA ILE A 24 -30.95 6.19 -12.09
C ILE A 24 -31.70 6.12 -13.41
N THR A 25 -31.80 7.24 -14.13
CA THR A 25 -32.57 7.31 -15.39
C THR A 25 -31.77 7.91 -16.55
N ARG A 26 -30.61 8.52 -16.27
CA ARG A 26 -29.72 9.11 -17.28
C ARG A 26 -28.30 8.57 -17.12
N LEU A 27 -27.56 8.52 -18.23
CA LEU A 27 -26.15 8.09 -18.21
C LEU A 27 -25.29 8.93 -17.25
N ALA A 28 -25.57 10.23 -17.14
CA ALA A 28 -24.86 11.13 -16.22
C ALA A 28 -25.04 10.74 -14.75
N ASP A 29 -26.16 10.09 -14.40
CA ASP A 29 -26.45 9.67 -13.02
C ASP A 29 -25.58 8.48 -12.60
N LEU A 30 -25.01 7.71 -13.55
CA LEU A 30 -24.14 6.56 -13.25
C LEU A 30 -22.91 6.95 -12.42
N LYS A 31 -22.45 8.21 -12.52
CA LYS A 31 -21.34 8.72 -11.68
C LYS A 31 -21.65 8.72 -10.19
N ARG A 32 -22.93 8.61 -9.81
CA ARG A 32 -23.41 8.59 -8.42
C ARG A 32 -23.58 7.18 -7.88
N VAL A 33 -23.45 6.16 -8.73
CA VAL A 33 -23.62 4.76 -8.32
C VAL A 33 -22.43 4.35 -7.46
N ASP A 34 -22.73 3.87 -6.26
CA ASP A 34 -21.74 3.36 -5.32
C ASP A 34 -21.34 1.93 -5.71
N LEU A 35 -20.38 1.83 -6.61
CA LEU A 35 -19.84 0.55 -7.09
C LEU A 35 -19.10 -0.22 -5.98
N GLU A 36 -18.51 0.49 -5.01
CA GLU A 36 -17.85 -0.14 -3.87
C GLU A 36 -18.87 -0.88 -3.01
N ALA A 37 -19.99 -0.22 -2.67
CA ALA A 37 -21.07 -0.84 -1.93
C ALA A 37 -21.70 -2.03 -2.69
N ALA A 38 -21.90 -1.89 -4.01
CA ALA A 38 -22.47 -2.93 -4.86
C ALA A 38 -21.57 -4.18 -4.93
N LEU A 39 -20.28 -4.00 -5.24
CA LEU A 39 -19.31 -5.10 -5.27
C LEU A 39 -19.11 -5.73 -3.90
N ALA A 40 -19.05 -4.92 -2.84
CA ALA A 40 -18.97 -5.45 -1.48
C ALA A 40 -20.23 -6.27 -1.14
N GLY A 41 -21.40 -5.88 -1.66
CA GLY A 41 -22.68 -6.59 -1.57
C GLY A 41 -22.61 -8.06 -2.01
N MET A 42 -21.71 -8.39 -2.95
CA MET A 42 -21.48 -9.76 -3.43
C MET A 42 -20.80 -10.67 -2.40
N LEU A 43 -20.22 -10.10 -1.33
CA LEU A 43 -19.51 -10.84 -0.29
C LEU A 43 -20.40 -11.11 0.91
N ASN A 44 -20.43 -12.38 1.34
CA ASN A 44 -21.00 -12.71 2.64
C ASN A 44 -20.13 -12.20 3.79
N TRP A 45 -20.68 -12.17 5.01
CA TRP A 45 -19.97 -11.71 6.22
C TRP A 45 -18.58 -12.33 6.40
N ARG A 46 -18.45 -13.66 6.23
CA ARG A 46 -17.18 -14.36 6.43
C ARG A 46 -16.16 -13.95 5.37
N GLN A 47 -16.60 -13.77 4.13
CA GLN A 47 -15.75 -13.30 3.03
C GLN A 47 -15.29 -11.86 3.22
N ARG A 48 -16.18 -10.95 3.69
CA ARG A 48 -15.80 -9.57 3.99
C ARG A 48 -14.69 -9.50 5.03
N ARG A 49 -14.87 -10.21 6.15
CA ARG A 49 -13.84 -10.29 7.19
C ARG A 49 -12.53 -10.91 6.66
N ALA A 50 -12.63 -11.98 5.88
CA ALA A 50 -11.45 -12.59 5.27
C ALA A 50 -10.75 -11.63 4.29
N LEU A 51 -11.49 -10.75 3.60
CA LEU A 51 -10.90 -9.80 2.66
C LEU A 51 -10.09 -8.75 3.40
N ASP A 52 -10.64 -8.22 4.49
CA ASP A 52 -9.94 -7.25 5.34
C ASP A 52 -8.66 -7.82 5.95
N GLU A 53 -8.66 -9.10 6.30
CA GLU A 53 -7.51 -9.81 6.87
C GLU A 53 -6.47 -10.20 5.79
N LEU A 54 -6.91 -10.70 4.63
CA LEU A 54 -6.03 -11.24 3.59
C LEU A 54 -5.51 -10.17 2.63
N ALA A 55 -6.31 -9.15 2.32
CA ALA A 55 -5.97 -8.06 1.41
C ALA A 55 -6.28 -6.70 2.06
N PRO A 56 -5.59 -6.35 3.16
CA PRO A 56 -5.85 -5.09 3.85
C PRO A 56 -5.58 -3.90 2.93
N THR A 57 -6.39 -2.84 3.05
CA THR A 57 -6.21 -1.62 2.25
C THR A 57 -4.96 -0.82 2.64
N HIS A 58 -4.48 -0.98 3.88
CA HIS A 58 -3.34 -0.25 4.45
C HIS A 58 -2.50 -1.15 5.34
N LEU A 59 -1.19 -0.87 5.37
CA LEU A 59 -0.26 -1.46 6.35
C LEU A 59 0.28 -0.39 7.30
N THR A 60 0.48 -0.79 8.55
CA THR A 60 1.22 0.04 9.51
C THR A 60 2.70 -0.27 9.38
N VAL A 61 3.51 0.74 9.06
CA VAL A 61 4.97 0.62 8.91
C VAL A 61 5.68 0.94 10.23
N PRO A 62 7.00 0.68 10.40
CA PRO A 62 7.72 0.87 11.66
C PRO A 62 7.55 2.26 12.31
N SER A 63 7.38 3.32 11.50
CA SER A 63 7.09 4.67 12.01
C SER A 63 5.73 4.83 12.71
N GLY A 64 4.86 3.83 12.63
CA GLY A 64 3.45 3.88 13.04
C GLY A 64 2.51 4.48 11.98
N SER A 65 3.03 4.93 10.83
CA SER A 65 2.18 5.42 9.74
C SER A 65 1.37 4.29 9.12
N ARG A 66 0.10 4.57 8.81
CA ARG A 66 -0.74 3.71 7.97
C ARG A 66 -0.60 4.13 6.52
N ILE A 67 -0.05 3.26 5.69
CA ILE A 67 0.25 3.51 4.27
C ILE A 67 -0.62 2.61 3.41
N ARG A 68 -1.24 3.18 2.37
CA ARG A 68 -2.13 2.47 1.44
C ARG A 68 -1.34 1.47 0.62
N LEU A 69 -1.91 0.28 0.43
CA LEU A 69 -1.44 -0.70 -0.54
C LEU A 69 -2.10 -0.47 -1.89
N ASP A 70 -1.32 -0.63 -2.94
CA ASP A 70 -1.79 -0.63 -4.33
C ASP A 70 -1.82 -2.07 -4.85
N TYR A 71 -3.02 -2.54 -5.20
CA TYR A 71 -3.30 -3.89 -5.71
C TYR A 71 -3.57 -3.90 -7.22
N SER A 72 -3.24 -2.82 -7.95
CA SER A 72 -3.48 -2.73 -9.40
C SER A 72 -2.61 -3.68 -10.23
N GLY A 73 -1.50 -4.17 -9.67
CA GLY A 73 -0.63 -5.17 -10.29
C GLY A 73 -0.71 -6.53 -9.58
N GLU A 74 0.04 -7.50 -10.10
CA GLU A 74 0.08 -8.87 -9.55
C GLU A 74 0.63 -8.93 -8.12
N THR A 75 1.58 -8.06 -7.79
CA THR A 75 2.17 -7.95 -6.45
C THR A 75 1.74 -6.63 -5.82
N PRO A 76 1.20 -6.65 -4.59
CA PRO A 76 0.78 -5.43 -3.91
C PRO A 76 1.98 -4.54 -3.63
N VAL A 77 1.84 -3.26 -3.93
CA VAL A 77 2.90 -2.25 -3.80
C VAL A 77 2.65 -1.38 -2.57
N LEU A 78 3.70 -1.16 -1.78
CA LEU A 78 3.73 -0.18 -0.71
C LEU A 78 4.74 0.91 -1.02
N ALA A 79 4.25 2.07 -1.46
CA ALA A 79 5.07 3.25 -1.69
C ALA A 79 5.33 3.97 -0.36
N VAL A 80 6.55 3.81 0.18
CA VAL A 80 6.90 4.25 1.54
C VAL A 80 8.24 4.95 1.56
N ARG A 81 8.36 6.04 2.33
CA ARG A 81 9.63 6.74 2.50
C ARG A 81 10.61 5.89 3.30
N ILE A 82 11.87 5.89 2.90
CA ILE A 82 12.92 5.06 3.53
C ILE A 82 13.01 5.26 5.04
N GLN A 83 12.83 6.50 5.54
CA GLN A 83 12.94 6.77 6.98
C GLN A 83 11.82 6.15 7.81
N GLU A 84 10.69 5.83 7.18
CA GLU A 84 9.57 5.19 7.88
C GLU A 84 9.78 3.70 8.08
N MET A 85 10.76 3.12 7.38
CA MET A 85 11.13 1.70 7.44
C MET A 85 12.35 1.44 8.33
N PHE A 86 13.02 2.47 8.87
CA PHE A 86 14.12 2.27 9.81
C PHE A 86 13.69 1.42 11.01
N GLY A 87 14.58 0.55 11.47
CA GLY A 87 14.28 -0.48 12.47
C GLY A 87 13.47 -1.67 11.95
N GLY A 88 12.94 -1.63 10.72
CA GLY A 88 12.23 -2.75 10.12
C GLY A 88 13.17 -3.80 9.55
N THR A 89 13.02 -5.05 9.99
CA THR A 89 13.82 -6.20 9.54
C THR A 89 13.13 -7.01 8.44
N ASP A 90 11.81 -7.14 8.52
CA ASP A 90 11.05 -8.04 7.67
C ASP A 90 10.29 -7.30 6.58
N THR A 91 10.25 -7.88 5.37
CA THR A 91 9.35 -7.39 4.32
C THR A 91 7.90 -7.70 4.72
N PRO A 92 7.00 -6.70 4.73
CA PRO A 92 5.59 -6.96 4.97
C PRO A 92 5.01 -7.97 3.98
N ARG A 93 4.09 -8.80 4.46
CA ARG A 93 3.41 -9.82 3.67
C ARG A 93 1.90 -9.71 3.85
N VAL A 94 1.16 -9.96 2.77
CA VAL A 94 -0.31 -10.08 2.77
C VAL A 94 -0.72 -11.52 2.45
N SER A 95 -2.00 -11.77 2.22
CA SER A 95 -2.55 -13.09 1.88
C SER A 95 -2.18 -14.14 2.94
N GLY A 96 -2.37 -13.79 4.22
CA GLY A 96 -2.02 -14.66 5.35
C GLY A 96 -0.51 -14.93 5.49
N GLY A 97 0.34 -14.04 4.98
CA GLY A 97 1.79 -14.18 5.03
C GLY A 97 2.40 -14.88 3.81
N SER A 98 1.61 -15.31 2.84
CA SER A 98 2.11 -16.03 1.65
C SER A 98 2.72 -15.09 0.59
N GLN A 99 2.19 -13.87 0.44
CA GLN A 99 2.55 -12.96 -0.62
C GLN A 99 3.36 -11.77 -0.08
N PRO A 100 4.64 -11.58 -0.49
CA PRO A 100 5.40 -10.40 -0.12
C PRO A 100 4.85 -9.14 -0.78
N VAL A 101 4.92 -8.03 -0.05
CA VAL A 101 4.63 -6.71 -0.58
C VAL A 101 5.87 -6.14 -1.24
N LEU A 102 5.71 -5.57 -2.43
CA LEU A 102 6.76 -4.87 -3.13
C LEU A 102 6.92 -3.46 -2.54
N LEU A 103 8.07 -3.20 -1.90
CA LEU A 103 8.38 -1.91 -1.32
C LEU A 103 8.92 -0.99 -2.41
N HIS A 104 8.17 0.08 -2.70
CA HIS A 104 8.69 1.23 -3.44
C HIS A 104 9.25 2.21 -2.43
N LEU A 105 10.56 2.11 -2.19
CA LEU A 105 11.28 2.92 -1.22
C LEU A 105 11.52 4.32 -1.79
N LEU A 106 10.98 5.33 -1.12
CA LEU A 106 10.95 6.70 -1.59
C LEU A 106 11.91 7.62 -0.82
N SER A 107 12.35 8.68 -1.51
CA SER A 107 13.03 9.82 -0.92
C SER A 107 12.06 10.68 -0.08
N PRO A 108 12.56 11.66 0.70
CA PRO A 108 11.69 12.61 1.40
C PRO A 108 10.67 13.33 0.51
N ALA A 109 11.03 13.58 -0.75
CA ALA A 109 10.19 14.26 -1.73
C ALA A 109 9.29 13.30 -2.53
N GLY A 110 9.18 12.03 -2.12
CA GLY A 110 8.34 11.04 -2.78
C GLY A 110 8.92 10.46 -4.07
N ARG A 111 10.21 10.71 -4.38
CA ARG A 111 10.86 10.15 -5.57
C ARG A 111 11.26 8.68 -5.32
N PRO A 112 11.01 7.75 -6.26
CA PRO A 112 11.49 6.37 -6.14
C PRO A 112 13.02 6.31 -6.03
N MET A 113 13.52 5.55 -5.05
CA MET A 113 14.94 5.31 -4.83
C MET A 113 15.32 3.85 -5.05
N GLN A 114 14.47 2.92 -4.62
CA GLN A 114 14.66 1.49 -4.78
C GLN A 114 13.32 0.79 -4.81
N VAL A 115 13.24 -0.32 -5.54
CA VAL A 115 12.14 -1.28 -5.49
C VAL A 115 12.68 -2.59 -4.94
N THR A 116 12.04 -3.17 -3.92
CA THR A 116 12.50 -4.43 -3.30
C THR A 116 11.36 -5.22 -2.66
N ALA A 117 11.43 -6.55 -2.73
CA ALA A 117 10.64 -7.47 -1.91
C ALA A 117 11.48 -8.12 -0.79
N ASP A 118 12.74 -7.70 -0.65
CA ASP A 118 13.70 -8.14 0.37
C ASP A 118 14.24 -6.90 1.11
N LEU A 119 13.57 -6.54 2.21
CA LEU A 119 13.94 -5.38 3.03
C LEU A 119 15.28 -5.62 3.74
N ALA A 120 15.52 -6.82 4.25
CA ALA A 120 16.76 -7.18 4.93
C ALA A 120 17.97 -7.07 3.98
N GLY A 121 17.85 -7.62 2.77
CA GLY A 121 18.88 -7.50 1.74
C GLY A 121 19.07 -6.06 1.26
N PHE A 122 17.99 -5.26 1.20
CA PHE A 122 18.12 -3.82 0.93
C PHE A 122 18.97 -3.13 2.00
N TRP A 123 18.70 -3.34 3.30
CA TRP A 123 19.52 -2.71 4.34
C TRP A 123 20.99 -3.13 4.29
N ALA A 124 21.25 -4.42 4.06
CA ALA A 124 22.60 -4.95 4.03
C ALA A 124 23.42 -4.48 2.81
N ARG A 125 22.80 -4.34 1.64
CA ARG A 125 23.52 -4.14 0.36
C ARG A 125 23.10 -2.91 -0.43
N GLY A 126 21.80 -2.56 -0.43
CA GLY A 126 21.25 -1.46 -1.23
C GLY A 126 21.31 -0.09 -0.54
N TYR A 127 21.02 -0.05 0.77
CA TYR A 127 20.96 1.19 1.53
C TYR A 127 22.28 1.98 1.54
N PRO A 128 23.48 1.38 1.65
CA PRO A 128 24.73 2.13 1.62
C PRO A 128 24.90 2.99 0.36
N GLU A 129 24.47 2.51 -0.81
CA GLU A 129 24.54 3.27 -2.06
C GLU A 129 23.45 4.34 -2.14
N VAL A 130 22.20 3.99 -1.81
CA VAL A 130 21.08 4.92 -1.78
C VAL A 130 21.33 6.07 -0.79
N LYS A 131 21.97 5.77 0.35
CA LYS A 131 22.36 6.75 1.37
C LYS A 131 23.29 7.83 0.82
N LYS A 132 24.24 7.49 -0.06
CA LYS A 132 25.20 8.47 -0.63
C LYS A 132 24.46 9.55 -1.42
N ASP A 133 23.52 9.15 -2.28
CA ASP A 133 22.70 10.10 -3.05
C ASP A 133 21.76 10.91 -2.14
N LEU A 134 21.10 10.24 -1.19
CA LEU A 134 20.17 10.90 -0.28
C LEU A 134 20.85 11.93 0.64
N LYS A 135 22.06 11.65 1.12
CA LYS A 135 22.82 12.58 1.96
C LYS A 135 23.18 13.86 1.21
N GLY A 136 23.51 13.76 -0.07
CA GLY A 136 23.78 14.93 -0.93
C GLY A 136 22.52 15.75 -1.22
N ARG A 137 21.42 15.10 -1.62
CA ARG A 137 20.17 15.79 -2.01
C ARG A 137 19.36 16.31 -0.81
N TYR A 138 19.47 15.66 0.33
CA TYR A 138 18.66 15.93 1.53
C TYR A 138 19.51 16.01 2.80
N PRO A 139 20.42 17.00 2.92
CA PRO A 139 21.38 17.08 4.01
C PRO A 139 20.75 17.36 5.39
N LYS A 140 19.52 17.89 5.42
CA LYS A 140 18.75 18.16 6.66
C LYS A 140 18.08 16.91 7.27
N HIS A 141 18.14 15.76 6.59
CA HIS A 141 17.54 14.51 7.05
C HIS A 141 18.62 13.62 7.71
N SER A 142 18.19 12.84 8.71
CA SER A 142 19.07 11.85 9.34
C SER A 142 19.17 10.61 8.45
N TRP A 143 20.40 10.22 8.12
CA TRP A 143 20.75 9.03 7.34
C TRP A 143 21.75 8.18 8.14
N PRO A 144 21.26 7.30 9.04
CA PRO A 144 22.09 6.55 9.97
C PRO A 144 23.05 5.60 9.24
N ASP A 145 24.21 5.28 9.84
CA ASP A 145 25.07 4.20 9.34
C ASP A 145 24.44 2.83 9.61
N ASP A 146 23.76 2.69 10.75
CA ASP A 146 22.96 1.52 11.10
C ASP A 146 21.45 1.84 11.00
N PRO A 147 20.78 1.48 9.88
CA PRO A 147 19.35 1.71 9.71
C PRO A 147 18.47 0.80 10.56
N LEU A 148 18.99 -0.30 11.11
CA LEU A 148 18.24 -1.26 11.93
C LEU A 148 18.14 -0.80 13.39
N GLN A 149 19.09 0.00 13.87
CA GLN A 149 19.05 0.61 15.20
C GLN A 149 18.45 2.03 15.20
N ALA A 150 18.14 2.57 14.02
CA ALA A 150 17.62 3.92 13.89
C ALA A 150 16.12 4.01 14.19
N LYS A 151 15.72 5.07 14.89
CA LYS A 151 14.31 5.33 15.17
C LYS A 151 13.57 5.75 13.89
N PRO A 152 12.50 5.04 13.48
CA PRO A 152 11.72 5.42 12.31
C PRO A 152 10.99 6.75 12.54
N ALA A 153 10.86 7.53 11.48
CA ALA A 153 10.26 8.86 11.57
C ALA A 153 9.47 9.23 10.32
N ARG A 154 8.20 9.60 10.53
CA ARG A 154 7.33 10.17 9.47
C ARG A 154 7.75 11.59 9.07
N ARG A 155 8.35 12.37 9.96
CA ARG A 155 8.80 13.74 9.69
C ARG A 155 10.23 13.91 10.18
N THR A 156 10.99 14.76 9.51
CA THR A 156 12.22 15.29 10.10
C THR A 156 11.88 15.98 11.41
N LYS A 157 12.64 15.66 12.47
CA LYS A 157 12.65 16.52 13.66
C LYS A 157 13.07 17.91 13.17
N LYS A 158 12.24 18.93 13.42
CA LYS A 158 12.70 20.31 13.30
C LYS A 158 13.86 20.46 14.28
N SER A 159 15.03 20.94 13.86
CA SER A 159 15.99 21.46 14.83
C SER A 159 15.26 22.53 15.63
N SER A 160 15.13 22.33 16.93
CA SER A 160 14.84 23.44 17.84
C SER A 160 16.06 24.35 17.81
N THR A 161 15.90 25.52 17.20
CA THR A 161 16.70 26.70 17.49
C THR A 161 15.79 27.63 18.27
#